data_AF-A0A1Q5A697-F1
#
_entry.id   AF-A0A1Q5A697-F1
#
_cell.length_a   1.000
_cell.length_b   1.000
_cell.length_c   1.000
_cell.angle_alpha   90.00
_cell.angle_beta   90.00
_cell.angle_gamma   90.00
#
_symmetry.space_group_name_H-M   'P 1'
#
loop_
_entity.id
_entity.type
_entity.pdbx_description
1 polymer ?
#
loop_
_entity_poly.entity_id
_entity_poly.type
_entity_poly.pdbx_seq_one_letter_code
_entity_poly.pdbx_strand_id
1 'polypeptide(L)'
;MSYTVADVDRVMEGDFEAPSPSGAYTMTQDDGSLWSLFKYEEVNNVPTELGVISYVADYGGEGQGEQYWVVVKVKAHDGTERYFRRDGWYQSYSGGELDGPTVEVKPTQKTVTVYE
;
A
#
# COMPACT_ATOMS: atom_id res chain seq x y z
N MET A 1 0.45 -19.57 -9.56
CA MET A 1 1.86 -19.52 -9.08
C MET A 1 1.79 -18.90 -7.70
N SER A 2 2.28 -19.56 -6.66
CA SER A 2 2.25 -18.99 -5.30
C SER A 2 3.43 -18.02 -5.12
N TYR A 3 3.15 -16.72 -5.02
CA TYR A 3 4.14 -15.69 -4.70
C TYR A 3 4.35 -15.58 -3.18
N THR A 4 5.51 -15.10 -2.78
CA THR A 4 5.91 -14.88 -1.39
C THR A 4 5.73 -13.42 -0.97
N VAL A 5 5.90 -13.12 0.32
CA VAL A 5 5.93 -11.73 0.80
C VAL A 5 7.09 -10.96 0.16
N ALA A 6 8.24 -11.60 -0.06
CA ALA A 6 9.39 -10.97 -0.72
C ALA A 6 9.10 -10.60 -2.19
N ASP A 7 8.29 -11.39 -2.89
CA ASP A 7 7.86 -11.06 -4.25
C ASP A 7 6.95 -9.83 -4.26
N VAL A 8 6.06 -9.72 -3.27
CA VAL A 8 5.20 -8.55 -3.09
C VAL A 8 6.03 -7.33 -2.76
N ASP A 9 6.94 -7.44 -1.80
CA ASP A 9 7.82 -6.34 -1.39
C ASP A 9 8.63 -5.83 -2.58
N ARG A 10 9.24 -6.73 -3.37
CA ARG A 10 9.98 -6.36 -4.59
C ARG A 10 9.12 -5.60 -5.60
N VAL A 11 7.87 -6.01 -5.81
CA VAL A 11 6.97 -5.34 -6.77
C VAL A 11 6.47 -4.01 -6.21
N MET A 12 6.25 -3.92 -4.91
CA MET A 12 5.70 -2.72 -4.28
C MET A 12 6.77 -1.64 -4.08
N GLU A 13 8.01 -2.02 -3.77
CA GLU A 13 9.17 -1.13 -3.61
C GLU A 13 9.87 -0.80 -4.94
N GLY A 14 9.55 -1.53 -6.01
CA GLY A 14 10.16 -1.30 -7.32
C GLY A 14 9.69 0.01 -7.95
N ASP A 15 10.58 0.65 -8.71
CA ASP A 15 10.23 1.78 -9.59
C ASP A 15 9.16 1.33 -10.59
N PHE A 16 7.90 1.68 -10.29
CA PHE A 16 6.80 1.35 -11.17
C PHE A 16 6.61 2.46 -12.20
N GLU A 17 7.07 2.23 -13.42
CA GLU A 17 6.62 3.03 -14.57
C GLU A 17 5.18 2.65 -14.89
N ALA A 18 4.24 3.38 -14.32
CA ALA A 18 2.85 3.20 -14.66
C ALA A 18 2.62 3.47 -16.18
N PRO A 19 1.72 2.74 -16.86
CA PRO A 19 1.43 2.97 -18.29
C PRO A 19 0.51 4.18 -18.45
N SER A 20 1.04 5.33 -18.88
CA SER A 20 0.29 6.59 -18.77
C SER A 20 -1.00 6.56 -19.60
N PRO A 21 -2.16 7.00 -19.04
CA PRO A 21 -3.39 7.16 -19.82
C PRO A 21 -3.27 8.22 -20.92
N SER A 22 -2.19 9.03 -20.90
CA SER A 22 -1.87 10.11 -21.84
C SER A 22 -0.40 10.16 -22.30
N GLY A 23 0.45 9.21 -21.90
CA GLY A 23 1.90 9.26 -22.14
C GLY A 23 2.74 10.09 -21.14
N ALA A 24 2.17 10.64 -20.06
CA ALA A 24 2.92 11.21 -18.95
C ALA A 24 2.44 10.69 -17.58
N TYR A 25 3.32 10.01 -16.85
CA TYR A 25 3.32 10.04 -15.38
C TYR A 25 4.44 11.01 -15.00
N THR A 26 4.08 12.19 -14.51
CA THR A 26 5.07 13.00 -13.80
C THR A 26 5.17 12.41 -12.40
N MET A 27 6.30 11.76 -12.12
CA MET A 27 6.66 11.31 -10.77
C MET A 27 6.55 12.50 -9.82
N THR A 28 5.59 12.48 -8.92
CA THR A 28 5.47 13.47 -7.86
C THR A 28 5.73 12.82 -6.51
N GLN A 29 7.03 12.88 -6.17
CA GLN A 29 7.63 12.83 -4.84
C GLN A 29 7.82 11.45 -4.17
N ASP A 30 9.03 11.33 -3.63
CA ASP A 30 9.55 10.44 -2.58
C ASP A 30 10.30 9.15 -2.94
N ASP A 31 9.77 8.20 -3.71
CA ASP A 31 10.52 6.94 -3.94
C ASP A 31 10.14 6.14 -5.20
N GLY A 32 9.05 6.49 -5.89
CA GLY A 32 8.56 5.73 -7.06
C GLY A 32 7.85 4.41 -6.70
N SER A 33 7.63 4.14 -5.41
CA SER A 33 7.02 2.90 -4.94
C SER A 33 5.49 2.89 -5.13
N LEU A 34 4.93 1.69 -5.28
CA LEU A 34 3.48 1.52 -5.31
C LEU A 34 2.84 1.86 -3.95
N TRP A 35 3.57 1.75 -2.85
CA TRP A 35 3.08 2.14 -1.53
C TRP A 35 2.74 3.63 -1.48
N SER A 36 3.67 4.48 -1.91
CA SER A 36 3.48 5.92 -2.02
C SER A 36 2.38 6.26 -3.01
N LEU A 37 2.34 5.58 -4.17
CA LEU A 37 1.29 5.75 -5.17
C LEU A 37 -0.10 5.48 -4.58
N PHE A 38 -0.30 4.36 -3.87
CA PHE A 38 -1.59 4.01 -3.27
C PHE A 38 -1.97 4.91 -2.09
N LYS A 39 -1.00 5.50 -1.40
CA LYS A 39 -1.25 6.37 -0.23
C LYS A 39 -1.58 7.80 -0.63
N TYR A 40 -0.87 8.34 -1.62
CA TYR A 40 -0.85 9.76 -1.92
C TYR A 40 -1.50 10.13 -3.23
N GLU A 41 -1.65 9.17 -4.15
CA GLU A 41 -2.28 9.40 -5.46
C GLU A 41 -3.66 8.74 -5.52
N GLU A 42 -4.56 9.25 -6.36
CA GLU A 42 -5.91 8.70 -6.57
C GLU A 42 -5.89 7.42 -7.44
N VAL A 43 -4.86 6.58 -7.30
CA VAL A 43 -4.71 5.31 -8.01
C VAL A 43 -5.22 4.18 -7.14
N ASN A 44 -6.24 3.46 -7.60
CA ASN A 44 -6.86 2.39 -6.81
C ASN A 44 -6.52 0.98 -7.27
N ASN A 45 -6.05 0.82 -8.51
CA ASN A 45 -5.78 -0.49 -9.10
C ASN A 45 -4.59 -0.41 -10.05
N VAL A 46 -3.61 -1.29 -9.85
CA VAL A 46 -2.40 -1.38 -10.66
C VAL A 46 -2.21 -2.83 -11.14
N PRO A 47 -2.26 -3.09 -12.46
CA PRO A 47 -1.84 -4.37 -13.01
C PRO A 47 -0.34 -4.57 -12.86
N THR A 48 0.06 -5.74 -12.38
CA THR A 48 1.46 -6.14 -12.13
C THR A 48 1.69 -7.57 -12.60
N GLU A 49 2.93 -8.04 -12.54
CA GLU A 49 3.27 -9.44 -12.80
C GLU A 49 2.61 -10.41 -11.82
N LEU A 50 2.27 -9.98 -10.60
CA LEU A 50 1.59 -10.80 -9.60
C LEU A 50 0.08 -10.90 -9.82
N GLY A 51 -0.49 -10.01 -10.65
CA GLY A 51 -1.92 -9.84 -10.83
C GLY A 51 -2.31 -8.38 -10.66
N VAL A 52 -3.52 -8.10 -10.17
CA VAL A 52 -3.96 -6.72 -9.90
C VAL A 52 -3.77 -6.41 -8.42
N ILE A 53 -3.01 -5.37 -8.13
CA ILE A 53 -2.86 -4.81 -6.78
C ILE A 53 -3.82 -3.65 -6.62
N SER A 54 -4.59 -3.64 -5.53
CA SER A 54 -5.57 -2.61 -5.23
C SER A 54 -5.33 -2.00 -3.86
N TYR A 55 -5.51 -0.69 -3.74
CA TYR A 55 -5.64 -0.03 -2.44
C TYR A 55 -6.86 -0.56 -1.68
N VAL A 56 -6.75 -0.70 -0.37
CA VAL A 56 -7.84 -1.18 0.51
C VAL A 56 -8.17 -0.19 1.60
N ALA A 57 -7.17 0.22 2.36
CA ALA A 57 -7.32 1.11 3.50
C ALA A 57 -5.97 1.68 3.91
N ASP A 58 -5.98 2.82 4.58
CA ASP A 58 -4.84 3.37 5.28
C ASP A 58 -5.27 3.97 6.61
N TYR A 59 -4.29 4.23 7.47
CA TYR A 59 -4.50 4.91 8.73
C TYR A 59 -3.25 5.70 9.11
N GLY A 60 -3.43 6.69 9.97
CA GLY A 60 -2.35 7.53 10.47
C GLY A 60 -2.26 8.90 9.83
N GLY A 61 -1.42 9.76 10.43
CA GLY A 61 -1.24 11.15 10.04
C GLY A 61 -1.29 12.08 11.25
N GLU A 62 -1.42 13.38 10.98
CA GLU A 62 -1.50 14.37 12.04
C GLU A 62 -2.67 14.09 13.00
N GLY A 63 -2.37 13.98 14.29
CA GLY A 63 -3.38 13.72 15.33
C GLY A 63 -3.85 12.27 15.46
N GLN A 64 -3.28 11.32 14.72
CA GLN A 64 -3.64 9.88 14.79
C GLN A 64 -2.65 9.03 15.61
N GLY A 65 -1.88 9.67 16.49
CA GLY A 65 -0.88 9.01 17.32
C GLY A 65 0.33 8.53 16.53
N GLU A 66 0.91 7.40 16.95
CA GLU A 66 2.12 6.80 16.34
C GLU A 66 1.80 5.81 15.22
N GLN A 67 0.52 5.58 14.92
CA GLN A 67 0.14 4.61 13.90
C GLN A 67 0.17 5.26 12.52
N TYR A 68 0.88 4.62 11.59
CA TYR A 68 0.88 5.00 10.19
C TYR A 68 1.04 3.74 9.34
N TRP A 69 0.07 3.44 8.49
CA TRP A 69 0.10 2.23 7.66
C TRP A 69 -0.81 2.31 6.44
N VAL A 70 -0.54 1.45 5.47
CA VAL A 70 -1.34 1.23 4.25
C VAL A 70 -1.57 -0.26 4.04
N VAL A 71 -2.78 -0.62 3.61
CA VAL A 71 -3.18 -1.99 3.25
C VAL A 71 -3.53 -2.05 1.78
N VAL A 72 -2.99 -3.06 1.10
CA VAL A 72 -3.30 -3.40 -0.28
C VAL A 72 -3.83 -4.83 -0.40
N LYS A 73 -4.55 -5.10 -1.48
CA LYS A 73 -5.00 -6.44 -1.88
C LYS A 73 -4.29 -6.84 -3.16
N VAL A 74 -3.69 -8.03 -3.18
CA VAL A 74 -3.18 -8.66 -4.40
C VAL A 74 -4.19 -9.69 -4.86
N LYS A 75 -4.81 -9.45 -6.02
CA LYS A 75 -5.62 -10.44 -6.74
C LYS A 75 -4.78 -11.13 -7.79
N ALA A 76 -4.37 -12.35 -7.50
CA ALA A 76 -3.49 -13.15 -8.33
C ALA A 76 -4.14 -13.58 -9.65
N HIS A 77 -3.31 -13.94 -10.63
CA HIS A 77 -3.80 -14.51 -11.91
C HIS A 77 -4.61 -15.81 -11.75
N ASP A 78 -4.33 -16.58 -10.69
CA ASP A 78 -5.10 -17.78 -10.34
C ASP A 78 -6.37 -17.50 -9.53
N GLY A 79 -6.71 -16.23 -9.32
CA GLY A 79 -7.90 -15.78 -8.59
C GLY A 79 -7.73 -15.72 -7.07
N THR A 80 -6.57 -16.12 -6.52
CA THR A 80 -6.30 -16.01 -5.08
C THR A 80 -6.19 -14.55 -4.65
N GLU A 81 -6.85 -14.19 -3.55
CA GLU A 81 -6.76 -12.86 -2.95
C GLU A 81 -5.99 -12.92 -1.63
N ARG A 82 -4.98 -12.04 -1.48
CA ARG A 82 -4.19 -11.87 -0.25
C ARG A 82 -4.04 -10.40 0.07
N TYR A 83 -3.90 -10.08 1.35
CA TYR A 83 -3.82 -8.69 1.83
C TYR A 83 -2.47 -8.46 2.49
N PHE A 84 -1.89 -7.30 2.23
CA PHE A 84 -0.58 -6.93 2.76
C PHE A 84 -0.66 -5.53 3.35
N ARG A 85 0.02 -5.34 4.46
CA ARG A 85 0.16 -4.05 5.13
C ARG A 85 1.61 -3.62 5.12
N ARG A 86 1.85 -2.34 4.83
CA ARG A 86 3.12 -1.66 5.08
C ARG A 86 2.90 -0.69 6.24
N ASP A 87 3.71 -0.87 7.27
CA ASP A 87 3.77 0.07 8.38
C ASP A 87 4.76 1.20 8.02
N GLY A 88 4.61 2.33 8.70
CA GLY A 88 5.46 3.49 8.50
C GLY A 88 5.39 4.40 9.71
N TRP A 89 5.83 5.65 9.54
CA TRP A 89 5.75 6.67 10.58
C TRP A 89 5.34 8.01 9.99
N TYR A 90 4.82 8.88 10.86
CA TYR A 90 4.43 10.25 10.50
C TYR A 90 5.16 11.27 11.39
N GLN A 91 5.70 12.32 10.78
CA GLN A 91 6.20 13.50 11.51
C GLN A 91 5.61 14.78 10.90
N SER A 92 5.28 15.74 11.77
CA SER A 92 4.62 17.00 11.39
C SER A 92 5.40 17.85 10.37
N TYR A 93 6.71 17.67 10.23
CA TYR A 93 7.52 18.44 9.27
C TYR A 93 7.76 17.70 7.94
N SER A 94 7.86 16.37 7.96
CA SER A 94 8.23 15.56 6.80
C SER A 94 7.05 14.78 6.19
N GLY A 95 5.87 14.80 6.83
CA GLY A 95 4.75 14.00 6.38
C GLY A 95 4.86 12.54 6.84
N GLY A 96 4.38 11.61 6.01
CA GLY A 96 4.41 10.18 6.30
C GLY A 96 5.41 9.42 5.44
N GLU A 97 6.15 8.51 6.05
CA GLU A 97 7.06 7.59 5.36
C GLU A 97 6.61 6.14 5.59
N LEU A 98 6.68 5.31 4.55
CA LEU A 98 6.25 3.89 4.56
C LEU A 98 7.45 2.92 4.55
N ASP A 99 8.37 3.10 5.50
CA ASP A 99 9.65 2.37 5.61
C ASP A 99 9.62 1.10 6.50
N GLY A 100 8.47 0.80 7.12
CA GLY A 100 8.29 -0.35 8.00
C GLY A 100 8.14 -1.67 7.23
N PRO A 101 8.14 -2.85 7.88
CA PRO A 101 8.11 -4.12 7.16
C PRO A 101 6.77 -4.38 6.44
N THR A 102 6.84 -5.02 5.26
CA THR A 102 5.66 -5.58 4.60
C THR A 102 5.23 -6.87 5.31
N VAL A 103 3.98 -6.92 5.78
CA VAL A 103 3.41 -8.09 6.46
C VAL A 103 2.11 -8.53 5.81
N GLU A 104 1.88 -9.83 5.71
CA GLU A 104 0.59 -10.37 5.27
C GLU A 104 -0.43 -10.23 6.40
N VAL A 105 -1.61 -9.70 6.06
CA VAL A 105 -2.72 -9.45 6.98
C VAL A 105 -3.99 -10.12 6.49
N LYS A 106 -5.00 -10.21 7.36
CA LYS A 106 -6.33 -10.69 7.00
C LYS A 106 -7.39 -9.72 7.55
N PRO A 107 -8.41 -9.37 6.75
CA PRO A 107 -9.51 -8.56 7.24
C PRO A 107 -10.20 -9.29 8.38
N THR A 108 -10.30 -8.63 9.53
CA THR A 108 -10.93 -9.19 10.73
C THR A 108 -11.88 -8.16 11.31
N GLN A 109 -13.15 -8.52 11.46
CA GLN A 109 -14.13 -7.68 12.14
C GLN A 109 -14.03 -7.87 13.65
N LYS A 110 -13.95 -6.76 14.39
CA LYS A 110 -13.97 -6.75 15.86
C LYS A 110 -15.07 -5.82 16.35
N THR A 111 -15.86 -6.28 17.32
CA THR A 111 -16.82 -5.45 18.05
C THR A 111 -16.12 -4.90 19.29
N VAL A 112 -16.19 -3.59 19.50
CA VAL A 112 -15.57 -2.92 20.66
C VAL A 112 -16.65 -2.15 21.43
N THR A 113 -16.64 -2.29 22.76
CA THR A 113 -17.43 -1.45 23.66
C THR A 113 -16.56 -0.27 24.09
N VAL A 114 -17.02 0.95 23.82
CA VAL A 114 -16.34 2.20 24.17
C VAL A 114 -17.11 2.89 25.31
N TYR A 115 -16.39 3.56 26.20
CA TYR A 115 -16.93 4.35 27.32
C TYR A 115 -16.45 5.80 27.18
N GLU A 116 -17.34 6.77 27.43
CA GLU A 116 -17.10 8.22 27.31
C GLU A 116 -16.89 8.89 28.68
#